data_AF-A0A8J8FXN5-F1
#
_entry.id   AF-A0A8J8FXN5-F1
#
_cell.length_a   1.000
_cell.length_b   1.000
_cell.length_c   1.000
_cell.angle_alpha   90.00
_cell.angle_beta   90.00
_cell.angle_gamma   90.00
#
_symmetry.space_group_name_H-M   'P 1'
#
loop_
_entity.id
_entity.type
_entity.pdbx_description
1 polymer ?
#
loop_
_entity_poly.entity_id
_entity_poly.type
_entity_poly.pdbx_seq_one_letter_code
_entity_poly.pdbx_strand_id
1 'polypeptide(L)'
;MMDFFRGLSINKKIKSNEPLDRAYYALFLQKKGKAKSIKKLLPLLEDSDWNVRNAAVSTVVYLVEKLPEIKENVLNHLHKLVDESTLAVRLSILEAIGQLKDYASKPYLIKILEESDYDLQYAAIRAIGYLDDVDVLFPLENVVYALDYITRRAAILSVVRISESANEETRIEKLTPHIHIIIESYLEIEKLGNLICGIMDFGDSDQFPVMKGYAESAIVKLEGLIEQKDYSVELYQNFAKLIFPIYFPIDENLI
;
A
#
# COMPACT_ATOMS: atom_id res chain seq x y z
N MET A 1 -16.14 -28.11 31.10
CA MET A 1 -16.12 -27.29 32.34
C MET A 1 -14.83 -26.46 32.47
N MET A 2 -13.63 -26.99 32.20
CA MET A 2 -12.35 -26.23 32.24
C MET A 2 -12.26 -25.03 31.28
N ASP A 3 -12.77 -25.13 30.04
CA ASP A 3 -12.71 -24.01 29.08
C ASP A 3 -13.62 -22.84 29.46
N PHE A 4 -14.70 -23.10 30.19
CA PHE A 4 -15.63 -22.08 30.68
C PHE A 4 -14.98 -21.20 31.75
N PHE A 5 -14.26 -21.80 32.72
CA PHE A 5 -13.53 -21.06 33.75
C PHE A 5 -12.31 -20.31 33.20
N ARG A 6 -11.61 -20.87 32.19
CA ARG A 6 -10.57 -20.13 31.45
C ARG A 6 -11.14 -18.92 30.70
N GLY A 7 -12.33 -19.05 30.10
CA GLY A 7 -13.03 -17.95 29.43
C GLY A 7 -13.58 -16.86 30.36
N LEU A 8 -13.92 -17.20 31.61
CA LEU A 8 -14.29 -16.19 32.62
C LEU A 8 -13.07 -15.41 33.12
N SER A 9 -11.93 -16.09 33.30
CA SER A 9 -10.66 -15.45 33.63
C SER A 9 -10.16 -14.52 32.51
N ILE A 10 -10.28 -14.95 31.24
CA ILE A 10 -9.80 -14.14 30.11
C ILE A 10 -10.59 -12.84 29.95
N ASN A 11 -11.91 -12.84 30.15
CA ASN A 11 -12.72 -11.63 30.03
C ASN A 11 -12.39 -10.58 31.10
N LYS A 12 -11.75 -10.95 32.21
CA LYS A 12 -11.26 -9.97 33.20
C LYS A 12 -10.00 -9.26 32.72
N LYS A 13 -9.19 -9.92 31.87
CA LYS A 13 -7.92 -9.38 31.37
C LYS A 13 -8.09 -8.11 30.53
N ILE A 14 -9.25 -7.91 29.90
CA ILE A 14 -9.55 -6.67 29.15
C ILE A 14 -9.49 -5.41 30.03
N LYS A 15 -9.78 -5.53 31.33
CA LYS A 15 -9.72 -4.42 32.31
C LYS A 15 -8.46 -4.46 33.18
N SER A 16 -7.49 -5.29 32.82
CA SER A 16 -6.23 -5.38 33.56
C SER A 16 -5.41 -4.11 33.35
N ASN A 17 -4.70 -3.67 34.39
CA ASN A 17 -3.75 -2.56 34.28
C ASN A 17 -2.53 -2.97 33.45
N GLU A 18 -2.21 -4.27 33.39
CA GLU A 18 -1.09 -4.81 32.61
C GLU A 18 -1.43 -4.83 31.11
N PRO A 19 -0.67 -4.12 30.25
CA PRO A 19 -0.92 -4.10 28.81
C PRO A 19 -0.84 -5.49 28.17
N LEU A 20 0.08 -6.33 28.63
CA LEU A 20 0.25 -7.69 28.12
C LEU A 20 -1.01 -8.55 28.31
N ASP A 21 -1.75 -8.35 29.39
CA ASP A 21 -3.02 -9.05 29.63
C ASP A 21 -4.08 -8.63 28.61
N ARG A 22 -4.18 -7.33 28.32
CA ARG A 22 -5.14 -6.77 27.36
C ARG A 22 -4.78 -7.19 25.92
N ALA A 23 -3.51 -7.17 25.56
CA ALA A 23 -3.02 -7.66 24.27
C ALA A 23 -3.28 -9.16 24.11
N TYR A 24 -3.00 -9.96 25.15
CA TYR A 24 -3.30 -11.39 25.14
C TYR A 24 -4.80 -11.68 25.01
N TYR A 25 -5.65 -10.84 25.61
CA TYR A 25 -7.10 -10.92 25.40
C TYR A 25 -7.48 -10.70 23.94
N ALA A 26 -6.93 -9.67 23.27
CA ALA A 26 -7.16 -9.44 21.85
C ALA A 26 -6.75 -10.67 21.01
N LEU A 27 -5.52 -11.17 21.19
CA LEU A 27 -5.03 -12.36 20.47
C LEU A 27 -5.82 -13.64 20.79
N PHE A 28 -6.37 -13.76 22.00
CA PHE A 28 -7.28 -14.85 22.33
C PHE A 28 -8.58 -14.77 21.49
N LEU A 29 -9.12 -13.56 21.28
CA LEU A 29 -10.26 -13.36 20.39
C LEU A 29 -9.93 -13.67 18.93
N GLN A 30 -8.69 -13.53 18.49
CA GLN A 30 -8.30 -13.98 17.14
C GLN A 30 -8.57 -15.48 16.94
N LYS A 31 -8.26 -16.31 17.95
CA LYS A 31 -8.41 -17.77 17.86
C LYS A 31 -9.82 -18.28 18.15
N LYS A 32 -10.58 -17.59 19.02
CA LYS A 32 -11.86 -18.07 19.58
C LYS A 32 -13.02 -17.09 19.43
N GLY A 33 -12.77 -15.92 18.86
CA GLY A 33 -13.74 -14.87 18.68
C GLY A 33 -14.84 -15.27 17.70
N LYS A 34 -16.06 -14.84 18.04
CA LYS A 34 -17.22 -14.83 17.14
C LYS A 34 -17.59 -13.38 16.80
N ALA A 35 -18.50 -13.14 15.86
CA ALA A 35 -18.95 -11.80 15.47
C ALA A 35 -19.28 -10.88 16.68
N LYS A 36 -19.98 -11.40 17.70
CA LYS A 36 -20.33 -10.64 18.93
C LYS A 36 -19.13 -10.15 19.74
N SER A 37 -17.95 -10.74 19.54
CA SER A 37 -16.71 -10.37 20.25
C SER A 37 -16.19 -9.01 19.79
N ILE A 38 -16.59 -8.55 18.60
CA ILE A 38 -16.14 -7.27 18.05
C ILE A 38 -16.45 -6.11 19.01
N LYS A 39 -17.60 -6.14 19.70
CA LYS A 39 -18.00 -5.14 20.69
C LYS A 39 -17.00 -4.99 21.86
N LYS A 40 -16.24 -6.04 22.17
CA LYS A 40 -15.21 -6.03 23.21
C LYS A 40 -13.82 -5.74 22.65
N LEU A 41 -13.62 -5.95 21.36
CA LEU A 41 -12.33 -5.75 20.70
C LEU A 41 -12.13 -4.29 20.27
N LEU A 42 -13.20 -3.63 19.79
CA LEU A 42 -13.13 -2.26 19.29
C LEU A 42 -12.52 -1.26 20.29
N PRO A 43 -12.87 -1.26 21.59
CA PRO A 43 -12.24 -0.35 22.55
C PRO A 43 -10.72 -0.53 22.72
N LEU A 44 -10.17 -1.69 22.37
CA LEU A 44 -8.72 -1.94 22.45
C LEU A 44 -7.94 -1.28 21.30
N LEU A 45 -8.62 -0.81 20.26
CA LEU A 45 -8.00 0.00 19.20
C LEU A 45 -7.59 1.39 19.72
N GLU A 46 -8.21 1.86 20.80
CA GLU A 46 -7.94 3.15 21.45
C GLU A 46 -7.06 2.99 22.70
N ASP A 47 -6.55 1.78 22.97
CA ASP A 47 -5.75 1.52 24.16
C ASP A 47 -4.49 2.40 24.18
N SER A 48 -4.10 2.87 25.37
CA SER A 48 -2.89 3.68 25.54
C SER A 48 -1.61 2.96 25.10
N ASP A 49 -1.56 1.63 25.21
CA ASP A 49 -0.38 0.83 24.87
C ASP A 49 -0.37 0.37 23.40
N TRP A 50 0.75 0.61 22.72
CA TRP A 50 0.93 0.23 21.31
C TRP A 50 0.75 -1.26 21.04
N ASN A 51 1.23 -2.14 21.92
CA ASN A 51 1.13 -3.58 21.71
C ASN A 51 -0.33 -4.05 21.79
N VAL A 52 -1.13 -3.41 22.64
CA VAL A 52 -2.56 -3.70 22.74
C VAL A 52 -3.28 -3.26 21.48
N ARG A 53 -3.03 -2.05 20.99
CA ARG A 53 -3.61 -1.55 19.73
C ARG A 53 -3.22 -2.43 18.54
N ASN A 54 -1.95 -2.78 18.41
CA ASN A 54 -1.46 -3.63 17.33
C ASN A 54 -2.11 -5.03 17.38
N ALA A 55 -2.19 -5.64 18.57
CA ALA A 55 -2.89 -6.91 18.74
C ALA A 55 -4.39 -6.79 18.40
N ALA A 56 -5.03 -5.67 18.75
CA ALA A 56 -6.41 -5.41 18.41
C ALA A 56 -6.61 -5.27 16.90
N VAL A 57 -5.79 -4.47 16.19
CA VAL A 57 -5.82 -4.32 14.73
C VAL A 57 -5.64 -5.66 14.03
N SER A 58 -4.60 -6.42 14.37
CA SER A 58 -4.35 -7.74 13.79
C SER A 58 -5.52 -8.69 14.01
N THR A 59 -6.14 -8.65 15.19
CA THR A 59 -7.31 -9.45 15.51
C THR A 59 -8.55 -9.01 14.72
N VAL A 60 -8.77 -7.71 14.59
CA VAL A 60 -9.90 -7.14 13.83
C VAL A 60 -9.81 -7.57 12.36
N VAL A 61 -8.65 -7.37 11.74
CA VAL A 61 -8.40 -7.74 10.34
C VAL A 61 -8.67 -9.23 10.13
N TYR A 62 -8.08 -10.08 10.97
CA TYR A 62 -8.29 -11.52 10.90
C TYR A 62 -9.77 -11.92 11.07
N LEU A 63 -10.48 -11.31 12.02
CA LEU A 63 -11.90 -11.62 12.24
C LEU A 63 -12.77 -11.16 11.08
N VAL A 64 -12.47 -10.00 10.45
CA VAL A 64 -13.20 -9.54 9.27
C VAL A 64 -12.98 -10.48 8.08
N GLU A 65 -11.76 -10.98 7.87
CA GLU A 65 -11.50 -12.01 6.84
C GLU A 65 -12.30 -13.29 7.07
N LYS A 66 -12.46 -13.71 8.33
CA LYS A 66 -13.23 -14.92 8.69
C LYS A 66 -14.74 -14.70 8.74
N LEU A 67 -15.18 -13.49 9.02
CA LEU A 67 -16.57 -13.10 9.24
C LEU A 67 -16.85 -11.79 8.49
N PRO A 68 -17.01 -11.83 7.16
CA PRO A 68 -17.15 -10.62 6.36
C PRO A 68 -18.33 -9.72 6.78
N GLU A 69 -19.36 -10.29 7.40
CA GLU A 69 -20.54 -9.55 7.87
C GLU A 69 -20.24 -8.52 8.97
N ILE A 70 -19.08 -8.60 9.65
CA ILE A 70 -18.68 -7.60 10.65
C ILE A 70 -17.90 -6.42 10.05
N LYS A 71 -17.46 -6.51 8.79
CA LYS A 71 -16.59 -5.50 8.15
C LYS A 71 -17.16 -4.09 8.27
N GLU A 72 -18.43 -3.92 7.89
CA GLU A 72 -19.10 -2.62 7.88
C GLU A 72 -19.16 -1.98 9.28
N ASN A 73 -19.46 -2.77 10.31
CA ASN A 73 -19.49 -2.29 11.69
C ASN A 73 -18.09 -1.86 12.16
N VAL A 74 -17.06 -2.61 11.78
CA VAL A 74 -15.67 -2.26 12.07
C VAL A 74 -15.28 -0.96 11.39
N LEU A 75 -15.50 -0.83 10.08
CA LEU A 75 -15.13 0.37 9.32
C LEU A 75 -15.83 1.62 9.86
N ASN A 76 -17.14 1.53 10.15
CA ASN A 76 -17.90 2.62 10.77
C ASN A 76 -17.33 3.05 12.14
N HIS A 77 -16.75 2.12 12.91
CA HIS A 77 -16.10 2.46 14.16
C HIS A 77 -14.73 3.11 13.90
N LEU A 78 -13.92 2.55 12.99
CA LEU A 78 -12.62 3.09 12.62
C LEU A 78 -12.76 4.54 12.14
N HIS A 79 -13.67 4.83 11.21
CA HIS A 79 -13.88 6.19 10.67
C HIS A 79 -14.22 7.22 11.73
N LYS A 80 -14.95 6.85 12.79
CA LYS A 80 -15.25 7.76 13.90
C LYS A 80 -14.01 8.12 14.72
N LEU A 81 -13.09 7.18 14.86
CA LEU A 81 -11.88 7.37 15.66
C LEU A 81 -10.79 8.16 14.96
N VAL A 82 -10.81 8.19 13.62
CA VAL A 82 -9.74 8.79 12.80
C VAL A 82 -9.48 10.26 13.14
N ASP A 83 -10.52 11.05 13.38
CA ASP A 83 -10.39 12.50 13.63
C ASP A 83 -10.37 12.87 15.12
N GLU A 84 -10.97 12.05 15.98
CA GLU A 84 -11.18 12.36 17.40
C GLU A 84 -10.07 11.80 18.31
N SER A 85 -9.11 11.05 17.77
CA SER A 85 -8.13 10.30 18.55
C SER A 85 -6.71 10.88 18.53
N THR A 86 -5.91 10.45 19.51
CA THR A 86 -4.48 10.79 19.57
C THR A 86 -3.73 10.30 18.33
N LEU A 87 -2.63 10.95 17.95
CA LEU A 87 -1.78 10.52 16.82
C LEU A 87 -1.48 9.01 16.88
N ALA A 88 -1.09 8.51 18.05
CA ALA A 88 -0.72 7.11 18.25
C ALA A 88 -1.88 6.12 17.97
N VAL A 89 -3.13 6.54 18.17
CA VAL A 89 -4.33 5.77 17.80
C VAL A 89 -4.60 5.92 16.31
N ARG A 90 -4.56 7.14 15.76
CA ARG A 90 -4.73 7.41 14.31
C ARG A 90 -3.83 6.50 13.47
N LEU A 91 -2.56 6.35 13.83
CA LEU A 91 -1.62 5.44 13.13
C LEU A 91 -2.13 3.99 13.09
N SER A 92 -2.64 3.47 14.21
CA SER A 92 -3.21 2.11 14.28
C SER A 92 -4.49 1.98 13.47
N ILE A 93 -5.32 3.03 13.42
CA ILE A 93 -6.55 3.04 12.64
C ILE A 93 -6.25 3.06 11.13
N LEU A 94 -5.28 3.85 10.68
CA LEU A 94 -4.83 3.87 9.29
C LEU A 94 -4.30 2.51 8.84
N GLU A 95 -3.51 1.84 9.69
CA GLU A 95 -3.05 0.48 9.43
C GLU A 95 -4.22 -0.49 9.23
N ALA A 96 -5.24 -0.42 10.10
CA ALA A 96 -6.43 -1.26 10.00
C ALA A 96 -7.22 -0.96 8.71
N ILE A 97 -7.43 0.31 8.37
CA ILE A 97 -8.12 0.75 7.15
C ILE A 97 -7.45 0.17 5.91
N GLY A 98 -6.11 0.27 5.83
CA GLY A 98 -5.33 -0.29 4.73
C GLY A 98 -5.49 -1.81 4.62
N GLN A 99 -5.22 -2.53 5.71
CA GLN A 99 -5.31 -4.01 5.71
C GLN A 99 -6.73 -4.53 5.43
N LEU A 100 -7.77 -3.78 5.83
CA LEU A 100 -9.17 -4.10 5.53
C LEU A 100 -9.59 -3.74 4.10
N LYS A 101 -8.69 -3.13 3.30
CA LYS A 101 -8.96 -2.67 1.93
C LYS A 101 -10.21 -1.81 1.88
N ASP A 102 -10.27 -0.79 2.73
CA ASP A 102 -11.37 0.16 2.72
C ASP A 102 -11.14 1.25 1.68
N TYR A 103 -11.58 0.96 0.45
CA TYR A 103 -11.48 1.88 -0.68
C TYR A 103 -12.23 3.21 -0.45
N ALA A 104 -13.24 3.24 0.43
CA ALA A 104 -13.97 4.47 0.75
C ALA A 104 -13.09 5.49 1.50
N SER A 105 -12.04 5.03 2.18
CA SER A 105 -11.06 5.90 2.85
C SER A 105 -10.03 6.52 1.89
N LYS A 106 -10.00 6.14 0.60
CA LYS A 106 -9.02 6.63 -0.37
C LYS A 106 -8.88 8.17 -0.38
N PRO A 107 -9.96 8.97 -0.46
CA PRO A 107 -9.83 10.44 -0.46
C PRO A 107 -9.21 10.99 0.82
N TYR A 108 -9.55 10.38 1.96
CA TYR A 108 -9.00 10.77 3.26
C TYR A 108 -7.51 10.43 3.39
N LEU A 109 -7.11 9.23 2.94
CA LEU A 109 -5.70 8.83 2.92
C LEU A 109 -4.84 9.72 2.04
N ILE A 110 -5.35 10.11 0.86
CA ILE A 110 -4.67 11.05 -0.04
C ILE A 110 -4.48 12.40 0.63
N LYS A 111 -5.50 12.92 1.33
CA LYS A 111 -5.41 14.19 2.05
C LYS A 111 -4.30 14.19 3.11
N ILE A 112 -4.09 13.07 3.80
CA ILE A 112 -3.02 12.94 4.81
C ILE A 112 -1.62 13.09 4.20
N LEU A 113 -1.42 12.73 2.92
CA LEU A 113 -0.13 12.88 2.25
C LEU A 113 0.37 14.34 2.22
N GLU A 114 -0.54 15.30 2.38
CA GLU A 114 -0.25 16.73 2.41
C GLU A 114 -0.08 17.29 3.83
N GLU A 115 -0.35 16.51 4.87
CA GLU A 115 -0.19 16.94 6.27
C GLU A 115 1.28 17.00 6.68
N SER A 116 1.65 17.81 7.67
CA SER A 116 3.05 17.99 8.06
C SER A 116 3.65 16.87 8.91
N ASP A 117 2.83 15.95 9.42
CA ASP A 117 3.26 14.90 10.35
C ASP A 117 3.75 13.66 9.58
N TYR A 118 5.07 13.41 9.65
CA TYR A 118 5.71 12.32 8.91
C TYR A 118 5.27 10.92 9.35
N ASP A 119 4.96 10.71 10.63
CA ASP A 119 4.48 9.40 11.11
C ASP A 119 3.09 9.12 10.53
N LEU A 120 2.25 10.15 10.50
CA LEU A 120 0.92 10.08 9.93
C LEU A 120 0.96 9.87 8.40
N GLN A 121 1.81 10.63 7.70
CA GLN A 121 2.07 10.42 6.27
C GLN A 121 2.52 8.98 5.99
N TYR A 122 3.51 8.49 6.73
CA TYR A 122 4.02 7.13 6.61
C TYR A 122 2.90 6.08 6.75
N ALA A 123 2.04 6.24 7.76
CA ALA A 123 0.90 5.34 7.97
C ALA A 123 -0.12 5.41 6.82
N ALA A 124 -0.42 6.61 6.31
CA ALA A 124 -1.31 6.77 5.16
C ALA A 124 -0.74 6.15 3.89
N ILE A 125 0.54 6.36 3.60
CA ILE A 125 1.22 5.77 2.43
C ILE A 125 1.18 4.25 2.48
N ARG A 126 1.42 3.66 3.65
CA ARG A 126 1.30 2.20 3.83
C ARG A 126 -0.13 1.73 3.65
N ALA A 127 -1.10 2.45 4.20
CA ALA A 127 -2.52 2.13 4.04
C ALA A 127 -2.94 2.17 2.57
N ILE A 128 -2.51 3.19 1.82
CA ILE A 128 -2.69 3.33 0.37
C ILE A 128 -2.09 2.14 -0.36
N GLY A 129 -0.86 1.73 -0.01
CA GLY A 129 -0.23 0.55 -0.58
C GLY A 129 -1.08 -0.71 -0.39
N TYR A 130 -1.70 -0.92 0.77
CA TYR A 130 -2.57 -2.07 1.03
C TYR A 130 -3.91 -2.05 0.28
N LEU A 131 -4.36 -0.90 -0.23
CA LEU A 131 -5.55 -0.85 -1.07
C LEU A 131 -5.35 -1.61 -2.38
N ASP A 132 -4.10 -1.79 -2.82
CA ASP A 132 -3.74 -2.47 -4.07
C ASP A 132 -4.45 -1.83 -5.30
N ASP A 133 -4.66 -0.51 -5.24
CA ASP A 133 -5.46 0.27 -6.18
C ASP A 133 -4.54 1.14 -7.05
N VAL A 134 -4.52 0.92 -8.36
CA VAL A 134 -3.65 1.68 -9.27
C VAL A 134 -3.99 3.17 -9.34
N ASP A 135 -5.23 3.56 -9.03
CA ASP A 135 -5.67 4.96 -9.15
C ASP A 135 -4.95 5.88 -8.15
N VAL A 136 -4.33 5.31 -7.12
CA VAL A 136 -3.56 6.05 -6.11
C VAL A 136 -2.10 6.30 -6.51
N LEU A 137 -1.66 5.75 -7.66
CA LEU A 137 -0.31 5.95 -8.15
C LEU A 137 -0.03 7.42 -8.53
N PHE A 138 -1.02 8.15 -9.07
CA PHE A 138 -0.90 9.60 -9.30
C PHE A 138 -0.66 10.37 -7.98
N PRO A 139 -1.49 10.23 -6.93
CA PRO A 139 -1.21 10.85 -5.64
C PRO A 139 0.16 10.55 -5.03
N LEU A 140 0.74 9.37 -5.29
CA LEU A 140 2.05 9.00 -4.78
C LEU A 140 3.23 9.59 -5.57
N GLU A 141 2.99 10.18 -6.75
CA GLU A 141 4.05 10.65 -7.64
C GLU A 141 4.97 11.68 -6.98
N ASN A 142 4.43 12.64 -6.22
CA ASN A 142 5.26 13.62 -5.52
C ASN A 142 5.91 13.03 -4.25
N VAL A 143 5.31 12.00 -3.69
CA VAL A 143 5.75 11.38 -2.43
C VAL A 143 6.97 10.47 -2.65
N VAL A 144 7.09 9.83 -3.82
CA VAL A 144 8.29 9.06 -4.18
C VAL A 144 9.55 9.91 -4.35
N TYR A 145 9.41 11.25 -4.42
CA TYR A 145 10.53 12.19 -4.44
C TYR A 145 10.63 13.01 -3.15
N ALA A 146 9.94 12.60 -2.07
CA ALA A 146 10.01 13.28 -0.79
C ALA A 146 11.46 13.37 -0.29
N LEU A 147 11.81 14.50 0.32
CA LEU A 147 13.17 14.75 0.82
C LEU A 147 13.52 13.79 1.96
N ASP A 148 12.56 13.53 2.84
CA ASP A 148 12.75 12.62 3.95
C ASP A 148 12.75 11.16 3.49
N TYR A 149 13.71 10.40 4.01
CA TYR A 149 13.95 9.03 3.57
C TYR A 149 12.77 8.10 3.90
N ILE A 150 12.13 8.28 5.05
CA ILE A 150 11.10 7.35 5.55
C ILE A 150 9.86 7.42 4.66
N THR A 151 9.35 8.62 4.38
CA THR A 151 8.18 8.83 3.52
C THR A 151 8.47 8.41 2.09
N ARG A 152 9.64 8.80 1.54
CA ARG A 152 10.09 8.37 0.22
C ARG A 152 10.13 6.84 0.10
N ARG A 153 10.77 6.17 1.06
CA ARG A 153 10.92 4.71 1.05
C ARG A 153 9.56 4.02 1.19
N ALA A 154 8.66 4.55 2.02
CA ALA A 154 7.31 4.03 2.13
C ALA A 154 6.54 4.13 0.81
N ALA A 155 6.63 5.28 0.12
CA ALA A 155 5.93 5.50 -1.14
C ALA A 155 6.43 4.54 -2.22
N ILE A 156 7.75 4.36 -2.32
CA ILE A 156 8.38 3.41 -3.24
C ILE A 156 7.90 1.97 -2.99
N LEU A 157 7.84 1.53 -1.72
CA LEU A 157 7.34 0.21 -1.38
C LEU A 157 5.84 0.06 -1.67
N SER A 158 5.06 1.12 -1.47
CA SER A 158 3.63 1.13 -1.82
C SER A 158 3.40 1.06 -3.33
N VAL A 159 4.16 1.83 -4.14
CA VAL A 159 4.11 1.75 -5.61
C VAL A 159 4.42 0.34 -6.07
N VAL A 160 5.53 -0.26 -5.60
CA VAL A 160 5.91 -1.64 -5.97
C VAL A 160 4.81 -2.63 -5.60
N ARG A 161 4.24 -2.53 -4.39
CA ARG A 161 3.13 -3.39 -3.96
C ARG A 161 1.94 -3.27 -4.91
N ILE A 162 1.50 -2.05 -5.22
CA ILE A 162 0.35 -1.80 -6.11
C ILE A 162 0.63 -2.34 -7.52
N SER A 163 1.84 -2.12 -8.02
CA SER A 163 2.29 -2.66 -9.32
C SER A 163 2.28 -4.19 -9.36
N GLU A 164 2.67 -4.85 -8.26
CA GLU A 164 2.68 -6.32 -8.13
C GLU A 164 1.30 -6.92 -7.83
N SER A 165 0.33 -6.13 -7.35
CA SER A 165 -1.02 -6.59 -7.01
C SER A 165 -2.05 -6.33 -8.12
N ALA A 166 -1.76 -5.45 -9.08
CA ALA A 166 -2.68 -5.10 -10.17
C ALA A 166 -3.13 -6.34 -10.96
N ASN A 167 -4.38 -6.39 -11.41
CA ASN A 167 -4.93 -7.53 -12.16
C ASN A 167 -4.09 -7.79 -13.43
N GLU A 168 -3.58 -9.02 -13.59
CA GLU A 168 -2.69 -9.42 -14.70
C GLU A 168 -3.20 -9.01 -16.09
N GLU A 169 -4.50 -9.12 -16.35
CA GLU A 169 -5.12 -8.82 -17.66
C GLU A 169 -5.06 -7.33 -18.02
N THR A 170 -5.23 -6.45 -17.03
CA THR A 170 -5.26 -4.98 -17.22
C THR A 170 -4.05 -4.28 -16.62
N ARG A 171 -3.08 -5.04 -16.09
CA ARG A 171 -1.93 -4.54 -15.34
C ARG A 171 -1.09 -3.61 -16.21
N ILE A 172 -0.79 -4.01 -17.43
CA ILE A 172 0.07 -3.25 -18.32
C ILE A 172 -0.59 -1.91 -18.65
N GLU A 173 -1.79 -1.93 -19.23
CA GLU A 173 -2.57 -0.73 -19.57
C GLU A 173 -2.67 0.26 -18.40
N LYS A 174 -3.03 -0.22 -17.21
CA LYS A 174 -3.20 0.64 -16.03
C LYS A 174 -1.89 1.21 -15.48
N LEU A 175 -0.76 0.51 -15.68
CA LEU A 175 0.53 0.93 -15.16
C LEU A 175 1.34 1.77 -16.17
N THR A 176 1.04 1.68 -17.47
CA THR A 176 1.73 2.44 -18.53
C THR A 176 1.82 3.95 -18.25
N PRO A 177 0.74 4.65 -17.84
CA PRO A 177 0.81 6.07 -17.51
C PRO A 177 1.74 6.40 -16.34
N HIS A 178 2.08 5.42 -15.51
CA HIS A 178 2.86 5.55 -14.28
C HIS A 178 4.28 5.00 -14.40
N ILE A 179 4.73 4.64 -15.60
CA ILE A 179 5.99 3.92 -15.80
C ILE A 179 7.21 4.62 -15.19
N HIS A 180 7.24 5.96 -15.12
CA HIS A 180 8.36 6.68 -14.50
C HIS A 180 8.50 6.38 -13.01
N ILE A 181 7.43 6.52 -12.23
CA ILE A 181 7.48 6.26 -10.78
C ILE A 181 7.70 4.78 -10.49
N ILE A 182 7.25 3.89 -11.39
CA ILE A 182 7.48 2.45 -11.30
C ILE A 182 8.97 2.16 -11.53
N ILE A 183 9.56 2.63 -12.63
CA ILE A 183 10.99 2.45 -12.91
C ILE A 183 11.84 2.94 -11.74
N GLU A 184 11.60 4.16 -11.24
CA GLU A 184 12.34 4.74 -10.12
C GLU A 184 12.19 3.89 -8.84
N SER A 185 10.97 3.46 -8.55
CA SER A 185 10.70 2.63 -7.37
C SER A 185 11.44 1.29 -7.46
N TYR A 186 11.45 0.66 -8.64
CA TYR A 186 12.13 -0.61 -8.89
C TYR A 186 13.65 -0.48 -8.94
N LEU A 187 14.19 0.65 -9.41
CA LEU A 187 15.61 1.01 -9.32
C LEU A 187 16.07 1.13 -7.86
N GLU A 188 15.30 1.82 -7.02
CA GLU A 188 15.63 2.04 -5.60
C GLU A 188 15.59 0.75 -4.76
N ILE A 189 14.79 -0.24 -5.15
CA ILE A 189 14.76 -1.55 -4.49
C ILE A 189 15.61 -2.61 -5.18
N GLU A 190 16.34 -2.24 -6.25
CA GLU A 190 17.18 -3.14 -7.04
C GLU A 190 16.45 -4.39 -7.57
N LYS A 191 15.18 -4.22 -7.98
CA LYS A 191 14.34 -5.33 -8.49
C LYS A 191 13.87 -5.15 -9.93
N LEU A 192 14.57 -4.37 -10.76
CA LEU A 192 14.21 -4.25 -12.18
C LEU A 192 14.00 -5.62 -12.81
N GLY A 193 12.93 -5.76 -13.59
CA GLY A 193 12.53 -7.06 -14.09
C GLY A 193 11.38 -7.00 -15.09
N ASN A 194 10.73 -8.16 -15.22
CA ASN A 194 9.76 -8.44 -16.28
C ASN A 194 8.60 -7.46 -16.37
N LEU A 195 8.18 -6.83 -15.26
CA LEU A 195 7.10 -5.87 -15.28
C LEU A 195 7.43 -4.65 -16.14
N ILE A 196 8.62 -4.08 -15.98
CA ILE A 196 9.04 -2.89 -16.76
C ILE A 196 9.14 -3.26 -18.23
N CYS A 197 9.78 -4.39 -18.57
CA CYS A 197 9.82 -4.88 -19.95
C CYS A 197 8.41 -5.10 -20.50
N GLY A 198 7.52 -5.74 -19.74
CA GLY A 198 6.15 -6.01 -20.17
C GLY A 198 5.36 -4.73 -20.42
N ILE A 199 5.57 -3.69 -19.61
CA ILE A 199 4.96 -2.38 -19.86
C ILE A 199 5.52 -1.79 -21.16
N MET A 200 6.84 -1.81 -21.35
CA MET A 200 7.48 -1.30 -22.58
C MET A 200 7.07 -2.07 -23.84
N ASP A 201 6.86 -3.38 -23.75
CA ASP A 201 6.56 -4.25 -24.89
C ASP A 201 5.08 -4.22 -25.27
N PHE A 202 4.17 -4.25 -24.27
CA PHE A 202 2.73 -4.42 -24.49
C PHE A 202 1.89 -3.19 -24.11
N GLY A 203 2.50 -2.14 -23.58
CA GLY A 203 1.81 -0.90 -23.26
C GLY A 203 1.35 -0.17 -24.51
N ASP A 204 0.15 0.41 -24.44
CA ASP A 204 -0.33 1.30 -25.49
C ASP A 204 0.61 2.52 -25.59
N SER A 205 1.23 2.66 -26.77
CA SER A 205 2.17 3.74 -27.10
C SER A 205 1.62 5.13 -26.79
N ASP A 206 0.32 5.33 -26.92
CA ASP A 206 -0.34 6.63 -26.71
C ASP A 206 -0.56 6.95 -25.23
N GLN A 207 -0.45 5.94 -24.35
CA GLN A 207 -0.62 6.09 -22.91
C GLN A 207 0.70 6.31 -22.16
N PHE A 208 1.84 6.18 -22.84
CA PHE A 208 3.12 6.46 -22.20
C PHE A 208 3.24 7.95 -21.84
N PRO A 209 3.72 8.27 -20.62
CA PRO A 209 4.01 9.64 -20.28
C PRO A 209 5.12 10.21 -21.17
N VAL A 210 5.17 11.55 -21.25
CA VAL A 210 6.25 12.25 -21.93
C VAL A 210 7.60 11.92 -21.30
N MET A 211 8.67 11.99 -22.09
CA MET A 211 10.03 11.66 -21.64
C MET A 211 10.40 12.31 -20.28
N LYS A 212 11.23 11.58 -19.52
CA LYS A 212 11.83 12.07 -18.27
C LYS A 212 13.34 11.91 -18.34
N GLY A 213 14.07 12.87 -17.77
CA GLY A 213 15.51 12.73 -17.58
C GLY A 213 15.83 11.65 -16.54
N TYR A 214 16.55 10.62 -16.95
CA TYR A 214 17.12 9.59 -16.07
C TYR A 214 18.62 9.82 -15.87
N ALA A 215 19.14 9.42 -14.71
CA ALA A 215 20.58 9.35 -14.50
C ALA A 215 21.19 8.31 -15.43
N GLU A 216 22.43 8.53 -15.89
CA GLU A 216 23.16 7.60 -16.76
C GLU A 216 23.20 6.18 -16.18
N SER A 217 23.41 6.05 -14.87
CA SER A 217 23.39 4.75 -14.18
C SER A 217 22.03 4.03 -14.24
N ALA A 218 20.93 4.79 -14.30
CA ALA A 218 19.59 4.22 -14.45
C ALA A 218 19.36 3.76 -15.89
N ILE A 219 19.80 4.55 -16.88
CA ILE A 219 19.73 4.21 -18.30
C ILE A 219 20.49 2.91 -18.57
N VAL A 220 21.74 2.80 -18.11
CA VAL A 220 22.56 1.59 -18.26
C VAL A 220 21.89 0.35 -17.66
N LYS A 221 21.25 0.49 -16.49
CA LYS A 221 20.50 -0.61 -15.86
C LYS A 221 19.27 -1.02 -16.68
N LEU A 222 18.57 -0.07 -17.29
CA LEU A 222 17.41 -0.33 -18.14
C LEU A 222 17.83 -0.97 -19.47
N GLU A 223 18.87 -0.44 -20.13
CA GLU A 223 19.44 -1.02 -21.35
C GLU A 223 19.87 -2.48 -21.10
N GLY A 224 20.64 -2.72 -20.04
CA GLY A 224 21.07 -4.07 -19.69
C GLY A 224 19.92 -5.01 -19.33
N LEU A 225 18.78 -4.51 -18.87
CA LEU A 225 17.56 -5.31 -18.67
C LEU A 225 16.90 -5.66 -20.01
N ILE A 226 16.82 -4.70 -20.92
CA ILE A 226 16.20 -4.83 -22.24
C ILE A 226 17.00 -5.78 -23.14
N GLU A 227 18.32 -5.68 -23.12
CA GLU A 227 19.23 -6.55 -23.90
C GLU A 227 19.12 -8.03 -23.53
N GLN A 228 18.61 -8.36 -22.35
CA GLN A 228 18.36 -9.75 -21.92
C GLN A 228 17.07 -10.33 -22.52
N LYS A 229 16.25 -9.53 -23.20
CA LYS A 229 15.01 -9.94 -23.83
C LYS A 229 15.22 -10.29 -25.30
N ASP A 230 14.32 -11.11 -25.82
CA ASP A 230 14.20 -11.29 -27.27
C ASP A 230 13.90 -9.95 -27.92
N TYR A 231 14.42 -9.75 -29.13
CA TYR A 231 14.27 -8.48 -29.84
C TYR A 231 12.79 -8.15 -30.10
N SER A 232 12.34 -7.01 -29.56
CA SER A 232 11.00 -6.43 -29.75
C SER A 232 11.14 -4.98 -30.19
N VAL A 233 10.60 -4.64 -31.36
CA VAL A 233 10.69 -3.29 -31.94
C VAL A 233 9.94 -2.29 -31.05
N GLU A 234 8.75 -2.68 -30.60
CA GLU A 234 7.85 -1.92 -29.75
C GLU A 234 8.53 -1.56 -28.43
N LEU A 235 9.19 -2.53 -27.81
CA LEU A 235 9.93 -2.34 -26.56
C LEU A 235 11.02 -1.27 -26.72
N TYR A 236 11.87 -1.35 -27.75
CA TYR A 236 12.92 -0.37 -27.99
C TYR A 236 12.36 1.02 -28.35
N GLN A 237 11.28 1.08 -29.13
CA GLN A 237 10.62 2.34 -29.47
C GLN A 237 10.05 3.03 -28.22
N ASN A 238 9.33 2.29 -27.38
CA ASN A 238 8.76 2.83 -26.14
C ASN A 238 9.84 3.20 -25.13
N PHE A 239 10.90 2.41 -25.02
CA PHE A 239 12.06 2.77 -24.21
C PHE A 239 12.71 4.08 -24.67
N ALA A 240 12.94 4.22 -25.99
CA ALA A 240 13.52 5.44 -26.56
C ALA A 240 12.64 6.68 -26.31
N LYS A 241 11.30 6.55 -26.47
CA LYS A 241 10.34 7.63 -26.16
C LYS A 241 10.43 8.12 -24.72
N LEU A 242 10.77 7.24 -23.77
CA LEU A 242 10.82 7.57 -22.35
C LEU A 242 12.10 8.29 -21.92
N ILE A 243 13.22 8.03 -22.60
CA ILE A 243 14.56 8.47 -22.17
C ILE A 243 15.20 9.50 -23.10
N PHE A 244 14.89 9.49 -24.39
CA PHE A 244 15.48 10.38 -25.38
C PHE A 244 14.49 11.44 -25.84
N PRO A 245 14.93 12.71 -26.00
CA PRO A 245 14.16 13.69 -26.73
C PRO A 245 13.98 13.25 -28.18
N ILE A 246 12.75 13.29 -28.67
CA ILE A 246 12.38 13.08 -30.07
C ILE A 246 12.93 14.28 -30.87
N TYR A 247 14.25 14.35 -31.08
CA TYR A 247 14.86 15.33 -31.99
C TYR A 247 14.90 14.83 -33.44
N PHE A 248 14.47 13.59 -33.70
CA PHE A 248 14.30 13.05 -35.03
C PHE A 248 12.97 12.27 -35.09
N PRO A 249 11.89 12.81 -35.69
CA PRO A 249 10.76 11.98 -36.05
C PRO A 249 11.28 10.90 -37.01
N ILE A 250 11.10 9.63 -36.64
CA ILE A 250 11.28 8.54 -37.57
C ILE A 250 10.14 8.70 -38.58
N ASP A 251 10.48 9.15 -39.79
CA ASP A 251 9.51 9.31 -40.87
C ASP A 251 8.98 7.91 -41.22
N GLU A 252 7.74 7.62 -40.82
CA GLU A 252 7.06 6.34 -41.05
C GLU A 252 6.89 6.02 -42.55
N ASN A 253 7.20 6.96 -43.45
CA ASN A 253 7.14 6.80 -44.90
C ASN A 253 8.42 6.20 -45.53
N LEU A 254 9.36 5.68 -44.74
CA LEU A 254 10.62 5.11 -45.24
C LEU A 254 10.72 3.57 -45.17
N ILE A 255 9.59 2.86 -45.04
CA ILE A 255 9.52 1.39 -45.22
C ILE A 255 8.84 1.06 -46.56
#